data_AF-A0A959RU32-F1
#
_entry.id   AF-A0A959RU32-F1
#
_cell.length_a   1.000
_cell.length_b   1.000
_cell.length_c   1.000
_cell.angle_alpha   90.00
_cell.angle_beta   90.00
_cell.angle_gamma   90.00
#
_symmetry.space_group_name_H-M   'P 1'
#
loop_
_entity.id
_entity.type
_entity.pdbx_description
1 polymer ?
#
loop_
_entity_poly.entity_id
_entity_poly.type
_entity_poly.pdbx_seq_one_letter_code
_entity_poly.pdbx_strand_id
1 'polypeptide(L)'
;MKTKSKNTEAKKPVSRKAERVTATQSKFLADVRQYGTEQALHDHQRSQEWLSKCLAENSAFKTAYYDAVQLTEKQVRFLQVFDKKMANVKQTCKAIGISRSTYYNWLDKLDTFKKEAENIKEGLFDDVESIIYHKIFVDKDTTSLIFFMKTRMRHRDYVERQEHNVNANVKSQAEITNRYAGMSLEELDEIEKDLRKKAGLL
;
A
#
# COMPACT_ATOMS: atom_id res chain seq x y z
N MET A 1 23.10 -57.89 36.03
CA MET A 1 23.35 -57.38 34.67
C MET A 1 23.53 -55.86 34.74
N LYS A 2 24.71 -55.35 34.39
CA LYS A 2 25.02 -53.92 34.33
C LYS A 2 24.55 -53.38 32.98
N THR A 3 23.69 -52.37 32.94
CA THR A 3 23.45 -51.59 31.72
C THR A 3 23.68 -50.11 31.98
N LYS A 4 24.55 -49.56 31.12
CA LYS A 4 25.31 -48.32 31.23
C LYS A 4 24.44 -47.06 31.26
N SER A 5 24.77 -46.18 32.21
CA SER A 5 24.46 -44.75 32.18
C SER A 5 24.99 -44.12 30.87
N LYS A 6 24.11 -43.52 30.07
CA LYS A 6 24.51 -42.70 28.93
C LYS A 6 24.86 -41.31 29.43
N ASN A 7 26.16 -41.05 29.44
CA ASN A 7 26.79 -39.78 29.67
C ASN A 7 26.32 -38.78 28.60
N THR A 8 25.44 -37.85 28.97
CA THR A 8 25.12 -36.68 28.14
C THR A 8 26.22 -35.65 28.35
N GLU A 9 27.21 -35.65 27.44
CA GLU A 9 28.23 -34.61 27.38
C GLU A 9 27.57 -33.24 27.16
N ALA A 10 27.61 -32.41 28.19
CA ALA A 10 27.32 -31.00 28.09
C ALA A 10 28.36 -30.35 27.15
N LYS A 11 27.93 -29.97 25.95
CA LYS A 11 28.73 -29.14 25.03
C LYS A 11 29.04 -27.82 25.75
N LYS A 12 30.31 -27.60 26.10
CA LYS A 12 30.81 -26.33 26.65
C LYS A 12 30.41 -25.15 25.74
N PRO A 13 30.09 -23.97 26.30
CA PRO A 13 29.76 -22.81 25.51
C PRO A 13 31.02 -22.34 24.76
N VAL A 14 30.98 -22.43 23.43
CA VAL A 14 32.02 -21.86 22.56
C VAL A 14 31.98 -20.34 22.74
N SER A 15 33.07 -19.75 23.24
CA SER A 15 33.19 -18.30 23.38
C SER A 15 33.11 -17.64 22.01
N ARG A 16 31.96 -17.02 21.71
CA ARG A 16 31.81 -16.22 20.48
C ARG A 16 32.68 -14.98 20.65
N LYS A 17 33.82 -14.93 19.94
CA LYS A 17 34.58 -13.69 19.73
C LYS A 17 33.58 -12.61 19.29
N ALA A 18 33.64 -11.42 19.88
CA ALA A 18 32.77 -10.31 19.51
C ALA A 18 32.86 -10.09 18.00
N GLU A 19 31.77 -10.38 17.28
CA GLU A 19 31.68 -10.19 15.85
C GLU A 19 31.95 -8.70 15.56
N ARG A 20 32.96 -8.41 14.74
CA ARG A 20 33.30 -7.05 14.33
C ARG A 20 32.87 -6.84 12.88
N VAL A 21 32.54 -5.61 12.54
CA VAL A 21 32.31 -5.19 11.15
C VAL A 21 33.67 -5.08 10.46
N THR A 22 33.81 -5.73 9.30
CA THR A 22 35.05 -5.69 8.52
C THR A 22 35.20 -4.35 7.79
N ALA A 23 36.42 -3.95 7.41
CA ALA A 23 36.65 -2.68 6.70
C ALA A 23 35.82 -2.55 5.41
N THR A 24 35.69 -3.64 4.66
CA THR A 24 34.85 -3.69 3.45
C THR A 24 33.37 -3.47 3.77
N GLN A 25 32.87 -4.10 4.84
CA GLN A 25 31.49 -3.89 5.29
C GLN A 25 31.26 -2.47 5.80
N SER A 26 32.22 -1.88 6.52
CA SER A 26 32.12 -0.49 6.97
C SER A 26 32.06 0.49 5.80
N LYS A 27 32.82 0.25 4.73
CA LYS A 27 32.75 1.06 3.51
C LYS A 27 31.36 0.96 2.86
N PHE A 28 30.86 -0.27 2.68
CA PHE A 28 29.50 -0.50 2.18
C PHE A 28 28.43 0.23 3.01
N LEU A 29 28.54 0.20 4.34
CA LEU A 29 27.58 0.88 5.22
C LEU A 29 27.63 2.41 5.09
N ALA A 30 28.81 2.99 4.83
CA ALA A 30 28.93 4.42 4.58
C ALA A 30 28.22 4.81 3.26
N ASP A 31 28.39 3.99 2.24
CA ASP A 31 27.75 4.14 0.93
C ASP A 31 26.21 3.99 1.02
N VAL A 32 25.72 3.01 1.79
CA VAL A 32 24.29 2.85 2.09
C VAL A 32 23.69 4.13 2.72
N ARG A 33 24.43 4.79 3.63
CA ARG A 33 23.97 6.05 4.24
C ARG A 33 23.91 7.21 3.25
N GLN A 34 24.77 7.20 2.22
CA GLN A 34 24.88 8.30 1.27
C GLN A 34 23.80 8.24 0.19
N TYR A 35 23.54 7.06 -0.37
CA TYR A 35 22.67 6.91 -1.54
C TYR A 35 21.76 5.67 -1.51
N GLY A 36 21.71 4.94 -0.39
CA GLY A 36 20.79 3.82 -0.18
C GLY A 36 21.35 2.45 -0.58
N THR A 37 20.63 1.40 -0.20
CA THR A 37 21.09 0.01 -0.31
C THR A 37 21.24 -0.46 -1.75
N GLU A 38 20.30 -0.14 -2.64
CA GLU A 38 20.32 -0.64 -4.02
C GLU A 38 21.54 -0.15 -4.79
N GLN A 39 21.80 1.15 -4.73
CA GLN A 39 22.96 1.75 -5.39
C GLN A 39 24.27 1.28 -4.74
N ALA A 40 24.32 1.09 -3.41
CA ALA A 40 25.49 0.54 -2.74
C ALA A 40 25.78 -0.92 -3.13
N LEU A 41 24.76 -1.73 -3.35
CA LEU A 41 24.94 -3.09 -3.86
C LEU A 41 25.50 -3.08 -5.28
N HIS A 42 24.97 -2.21 -6.14
CA HIS A 42 25.46 -2.04 -7.50
C HIS A 42 26.93 -1.62 -7.54
N ASP A 43 27.31 -0.58 -6.80
CA ASP A 43 28.66 -0.01 -6.84
C ASP A 43 29.73 -0.96 -6.28
N HIS A 44 29.34 -1.81 -5.30
CA HIS A 44 30.22 -2.84 -4.75
C HIS A 44 30.14 -4.17 -5.52
N GLN A 45 29.37 -4.24 -6.61
CA GLN A 45 29.12 -5.45 -7.39
C GLN A 45 28.66 -6.63 -6.50
N ARG A 46 27.75 -6.35 -5.56
CA ARG A 46 27.19 -7.32 -4.61
C ARG A 46 25.74 -7.64 -4.94
N SER A 47 25.33 -8.88 -4.67
CA SER A 47 23.94 -9.31 -4.80
C SER A 47 23.15 -9.09 -3.51
N GLN A 48 21.82 -9.09 -3.62
CA GLN A 48 20.92 -9.12 -2.46
C GLN A 48 21.16 -10.37 -1.58
N GLU A 49 21.56 -11.48 -2.18
CA GLU A 49 21.92 -12.71 -1.45
C GLU A 49 23.14 -12.51 -0.55
N TRP A 50 24.16 -11.79 -1.03
CA TRP A 50 25.33 -11.45 -0.22
C TRP A 50 24.93 -10.61 1.00
N LEU A 51 24.05 -9.62 0.81
CA LEU A 51 23.54 -8.80 1.91
C LEU A 51 22.76 -9.64 2.94
N SER A 52 21.84 -10.47 2.45
CA SER A 52 21.05 -11.40 3.28
C SER A 52 21.95 -12.29 4.13
N LYS A 53 23.01 -12.85 3.53
CA LYS A 53 24.00 -13.67 4.23
C LYS A 53 24.74 -12.88 5.30
N CYS A 54 25.21 -11.66 5.00
CA CYS A 54 25.89 -10.81 5.98
C CYS A 54 24.98 -10.47 7.17
N LEU A 55 23.71 -10.18 6.92
CA LEU A 55 22.72 -9.87 7.96
C LEU A 55 22.39 -11.10 8.84
N ALA A 56 22.47 -12.31 8.29
CA ALA A 56 22.22 -13.56 9.01
C ALA A 56 23.43 -14.01 9.85
N GLU A 57 24.65 -13.81 9.34
CA GLU A 57 25.87 -14.35 9.94
C GLU A 57 26.56 -13.41 10.92
N ASN A 58 26.38 -12.08 10.81
CA ASN A 58 27.08 -11.11 11.63
C ASN A 58 26.13 -10.11 12.29
N SER A 59 25.93 -10.27 13.60
CA SER A 59 25.03 -9.44 14.41
C SER A 59 25.49 -7.98 14.50
N ALA A 60 26.79 -7.72 14.49
CA ALA A 60 27.33 -6.36 14.52
C ALA A 60 27.08 -5.64 13.19
N PHE A 61 27.27 -6.34 12.06
CA PHE A 61 26.93 -5.81 10.74
C PHE A 61 25.43 -5.54 10.61
N LYS A 62 24.59 -6.47 11.06
CA LYS A 62 23.14 -6.31 11.07
C LYS A 62 22.71 -5.05 11.81
N THR A 63 23.25 -4.82 13.01
CA THR A 63 22.94 -3.63 13.82
C THR A 63 23.38 -2.36 13.11
N ALA A 64 24.59 -2.34 12.54
CA ALA A 64 25.12 -1.18 11.83
C ALA A 64 24.39 -0.89 10.51
N TYR A 65 23.91 -1.93 9.83
CA TYR A 65 23.06 -1.79 8.63
C TYR A 65 21.71 -1.15 8.96
N TYR A 66 21.05 -1.62 10.02
CA TYR A 66 19.79 -1.04 10.49
C TYR A 66 19.90 0.43 10.89
N ASP A 67 21.01 0.79 11.54
CA ASP A 67 21.35 2.20 11.79
C ASP A 67 21.56 2.98 10.49
N ALA A 68 22.30 2.42 9.52
CA ALA A 68 22.53 3.06 8.22
C ALA A 68 21.25 3.35 7.43
N VAL A 69 20.26 2.44 7.47
CA VAL A 69 18.95 2.64 6.82
C VAL A 69 17.92 3.34 7.71
N GLN A 70 18.29 3.71 8.94
CA GLN A 70 17.42 4.37 9.93
C GLN A 70 16.14 3.56 10.26
N LEU A 71 16.26 2.23 10.32
CA LEU A 71 15.16 1.34 10.66
C LEU A 71 15.52 0.47 11.86
N THR A 72 14.55 0.20 12.72
CA THR A 72 14.70 -0.78 13.80
C THR A 72 14.55 -2.21 13.26
N GLU A 73 15.10 -3.19 13.98
CA GLU A 73 14.93 -4.61 13.63
C GLU A 73 13.44 -5.00 13.52
N LYS A 74 12.58 -4.47 14.40
CA LYS A 74 11.14 -4.73 14.36
C LYS A 74 10.49 -4.17 13.09
N GLN A 75 10.91 -3.00 12.63
CA GLN A 75 10.40 -2.38 11.41
C GLN A 75 10.87 -3.12 10.17
N VAL A 76 12.15 -3.52 10.09
CA VAL A 76 12.66 -4.33 8.97
C VAL A 76 11.91 -5.67 8.89
N ARG A 77 11.74 -6.34 10.03
CA ARG A 77 10.93 -7.57 10.10
C ARG A 77 9.47 -7.31 9.68
N PHE A 78 8.92 -6.15 10.01
CA PHE A 78 7.61 -5.74 9.53
C PHE A 78 7.55 -5.66 8.01
N LEU A 79 8.44 -4.93 7.38
CA LEU A 79 8.49 -4.77 5.92
C LEU A 79 8.62 -6.13 5.21
N GLN A 80 9.50 -7.01 5.70
CA GLN A 80 9.66 -8.37 5.14
C GLN A 80 8.39 -9.23 5.21
N VAL A 81 7.63 -9.14 6.30
CA VAL A 81 6.36 -9.89 6.43
C VAL A 81 5.24 -9.17 5.68
N PHE A 82 5.30 -7.85 5.58
CA PHE A 82 4.34 -7.02 4.86
C PHE A 82 4.32 -7.35 3.37
N ASP A 83 5.50 -7.45 2.77
CA ASP A 83 5.71 -7.89 1.40
C ASP A 83 5.13 -9.30 1.16
N LYS A 84 5.52 -10.28 1.98
CA LYS A 84 4.98 -11.66 1.94
C LYS A 84 3.49 -11.79 2.19
N LYS A 85 2.84 -10.75 2.74
CA LYS A 85 1.41 -10.70 3.03
C LYS A 85 0.66 -9.77 2.06
N MET A 86 1.24 -9.45 0.91
CA MET A 86 0.61 -8.62 -0.13
C MET A 86 0.13 -7.28 0.44
N ALA A 87 1.03 -6.58 1.14
CA ALA A 87 0.77 -5.30 1.78
C ALA A 87 -0.45 -5.27 2.74
N ASN A 88 -0.81 -6.41 3.35
CA ASN A 88 -1.94 -6.49 4.27
C ASN A 88 -1.55 -6.14 5.72
N VAL A 89 -1.83 -4.90 6.13
CA VAL A 89 -1.49 -4.39 7.48
C VAL A 89 -2.06 -5.27 8.59
N LYS A 90 -3.32 -5.73 8.49
CA LYS A 90 -3.97 -6.55 9.53
C LYS A 90 -3.21 -7.86 9.76
N GLN A 91 -2.92 -8.56 8.68
CA GLN A 91 -2.28 -9.88 8.74
C GLN A 91 -0.83 -9.76 9.18
N THR A 92 -0.12 -8.72 8.74
CA THR A 92 1.26 -8.45 9.16
C THR A 92 1.36 -8.09 10.63
N CYS A 93 0.50 -7.19 11.12
CA CYS A 93 0.41 -6.85 12.54
C CYS A 93 0.15 -8.09 13.41
N LYS A 94 -0.78 -8.96 12.98
CA LYS A 94 -1.09 -10.23 13.66
C LYS A 94 0.12 -11.18 13.67
N ALA A 95 0.84 -11.30 12.55
CA ALA A 95 1.98 -12.20 12.43
C ALA A 95 3.19 -11.76 13.29
N ILE A 96 3.35 -10.46 13.53
CA ILE A 96 4.47 -9.90 14.29
C ILE A 96 4.11 -9.65 15.76
N GLY A 97 2.82 -9.58 16.09
CA GLY A 97 2.33 -9.32 17.44
C GLY A 97 2.40 -7.83 17.81
N ILE A 98 2.07 -6.94 16.87
CA ILE A 98 1.98 -5.49 17.11
C ILE A 98 0.57 -4.97 16.83
N SER A 99 0.25 -3.83 17.42
CA SER A 99 -1.00 -3.12 17.10
C SER A 99 -0.90 -2.42 15.74
N ARG A 100 -2.05 -2.17 15.09
CA ARG A 100 -2.09 -1.33 13.88
C ARG A 100 -1.64 0.11 14.16
N SER A 101 -1.93 0.63 15.35
CA SER A 101 -1.51 1.97 15.76
C SER A 101 0.01 2.11 15.72
N THR A 102 0.75 1.05 16.07
CA THR A 102 2.21 1.02 15.96
C THR A 102 2.69 1.23 14.52
N TYR A 103 2.02 0.62 13.54
CA TYR A 103 2.35 0.81 12.12
C TYR A 103 2.13 2.25 11.67
N TYR A 104 0.96 2.84 11.97
CA TYR A 104 0.67 4.23 11.61
C TYR A 104 1.61 5.22 12.29
N ASN A 105 1.92 4.99 13.57
CA ASN A 105 2.93 5.79 14.28
C ASN A 105 4.31 5.73 13.62
N TRP A 106 4.68 4.62 12.97
CA TRP A 106 5.94 4.53 12.23
C TRP A 106 5.89 5.30 10.91
N LEU A 107 4.75 5.27 10.20
CA LEU A 107 4.56 6.06 8.98
C LEU A 107 4.66 7.57 9.24
N ASP A 108 4.14 8.05 10.36
CA ASP A 108 4.12 9.48 10.68
C ASP A 108 5.49 10.00 11.14
N LYS A 109 6.29 9.15 11.79
CA LYS A 109 7.54 9.56 12.44
C LYS A 109 8.79 9.36 11.60
N LEU A 110 8.77 8.42 10.65
CA LEU A 110 9.97 7.98 9.94
C LEU A 110 9.70 7.90 8.44
N ASP A 111 10.32 8.83 7.71
CA ASP A 111 10.18 8.93 6.26
C ASP A 111 10.72 7.69 5.54
N THR A 112 11.83 7.12 6.02
CA THR A 112 12.42 5.89 5.47
C THR A 112 11.47 4.70 5.55
N PHE A 113 10.85 4.46 6.71
CA PHE A 113 9.89 3.36 6.87
C PHE A 113 8.66 3.55 5.97
N LYS A 114 8.16 4.79 5.88
CA LYS A 114 7.03 5.12 5.02
C LYS A 114 7.34 4.83 3.55
N LYS A 115 8.49 5.31 3.06
CA LYS A 115 8.95 5.08 1.70
C LYS A 115 9.04 3.58 1.37
N GLU A 116 9.66 2.78 2.24
CA GLU A 116 9.75 1.33 2.03
C GLU A 116 8.37 0.65 2.05
N ALA A 117 7.47 1.08 2.93
CA ALA A 117 6.10 0.54 2.97
C ALA A 117 5.28 0.93 1.73
N GLU A 118 5.54 2.08 1.12
CA GLU A 118 4.95 2.52 -0.14
C GLU A 118 5.53 1.73 -1.32
N ASN A 119 6.85 1.56 -1.39
CA ASN A 119 7.51 0.73 -2.41
C ASN A 119 6.93 -0.70 -2.46
N ILE A 120 6.69 -1.32 -1.31
CA ILE A 120 6.06 -2.65 -1.24
C ILE A 120 4.62 -2.63 -1.82
N LYS A 121 3.88 -1.54 -1.63
CA LYS A 121 2.52 -1.41 -2.19
C LYS A 121 2.54 -1.20 -3.70
N GLU A 122 3.48 -0.38 -4.19
CA GLU A 122 3.66 -0.20 -5.64
C GLU A 122 4.07 -1.53 -6.29
N GLY A 123 4.99 -2.29 -5.69
CA GLY A 123 5.34 -3.62 -6.17
C GLY A 123 4.15 -4.58 -6.22
N LEU A 124 3.23 -4.51 -5.26
CA LEU A 124 1.97 -5.29 -5.32
C LEU A 124 1.11 -4.88 -6.52
N PHE A 125 1.06 -3.59 -6.88
CA PHE A 125 0.33 -3.14 -8.06
C PHE A 125 0.98 -3.64 -9.34
N ASP A 126 2.32 -3.63 -9.44
CA ASP A 126 3.06 -4.19 -10.55
C ASP A 126 2.80 -5.70 -10.73
N ASP A 127 2.73 -6.45 -9.63
CA ASP A 127 2.35 -7.87 -9.63
C ASP A 127 0.92 -8.08 -10.15
N VAL A 128 -0.02 -7.26 -9.68
CA VAL A 128 -1.42 -7.30 -10.16
C VAL A 128 -1.51 -6.95 -11.64
N GLU A 129 -0.76 -5.96 -12.11
CA GLU A 129 -0.68 -5.61 -13.53
C GLU A 129 -0.15 -6.78 -14.36
N SER A 130 0.89 -7.47 -13.88
CA SER A 130 1.43 -8.66 -14.52
C SER A 130 0.39 -9.77 -14.67
N ILE A 131 -0.44 -9.98 -13.63
CA ILE A 131 -1.56 -10.93 -13.68
C ILE A 131 -2.61 -10.49 -14.71
N ILE A 132 -2.94 -9.20 -14.77
CA ILE A 132 -3.89 -8.67 -15.76
C ILE A 132 -3.37 -8.89 -17.18
N TYR A 133 -2.08 -8.61 -17.43
CA TYR A 133 -1.47 -8.85 -18.74
C TYR A 133 -1.49 -10.33 -19.11
N HIS A 134 -1.19 -11.23 -18.17
CA HIS A 134 -1.31 -12.67 -18.40
C HIS A 134 -2.74 -13.05 -18.81
N LYS A 135 -3.75 -12.59 -18.07
CA LYS A 135 -5.16 -12.86 -18.38
C LYS A 135 -5.57 -12.36 -19.77
N ILE A 136 -5.08 -11.20 -20.18
CA ILE A 136 -5.40 -10.61 -21.48
C ILE A 136 -4.71 -11.36 -22.62
N PHE A 137 -3.39 -11.55 -22.53
CA PHE A 137 -2.60 -12.03 -23.66
C PHE A 137 -2.51 -13.55 -23.74
N VAL A 138 -2.57 -14.27 -22.62
CA VAL A 138 -2.48 -15.73 -22.55
C VAL A 138 -3.88 -16.33 -22.46
N ASP A 139 -4.63 -16.00 -21.41
CA ASP A 139 -5.94 -16.63 -21.13
C ASP A 139 -7.06 -16.09 -22.03
N LYS A 140 -6.79 -15.01 -22.77
CA LYS A 140 -7.74 -14.31 -23.66
C LYS A 140 -9.03 -13.90 -22.94
N ASP A 141 -8.94 -13.55 -21.65
CA ASP A 141 -10.09 -13.10 -20.87
C ASP A 141 -10.59 -11.74 -21.36
N THR A 142 -11.80 -11.73 -21.93
CA THR A 142 -12.40 -10.54 -22.52
C THR A 142 -12.75 -9.49 -21.45
N THR A 143 -13.10 -9.93 -20.23
CA THR A 143 -13.44 -9.01 -19.13
C THR A 143 -12.22 -8.18 -18.71
N SER A 144 -11.08 -8.83 -18.49
CA SER A 144 -9.82 -8.17 -18.16
C SER A 144 -9.36 -7.24 -19.28
N LEU A 145 -9.54 -7.64 -20.55
CA LEU A 145 -9.23 -6.79 -21.71
C LEU A 145 -10.08 -5.51 -21.72
N ILE A 146 -11.40 -5.62 -21.59
CA ILE A 146 -12.31 -4.47 -21.55
C ILE A 146 -11.93 -3.54 -20.39
N PHE A 147 -11.67 -4.10 -19.20
CA PHE A 147 -11.28 -3.31 -18.03
C PHE A 147 -9.95 -2.57 -18.25
N PHE A 148 -8.95 -3.24 -18.82
CA PHE A 148 -7.66 -2.62 -19.15
C PHE A 148 -7.82 -1.50 -20.18
N MET A 149 -8.62 -1.71 -21.23
CA MET A 149 -8.89 -0.69 -22.26
C MET A 149 -9.56 0.55 -21.64
N LYS A 150 -10.57 0.35 -20.80
CA LYS A 150 -11.28 1.43 -20.10
C LYS A 150 -10.41 2.24 -19.14
N THR A 151 -9.33 1.66 -18.61
CA THR A 151 -8.50 2.30 -17.58
C THR A 151 -7.18 2.84 -18.14
N ARG A 152 -6.44 2.04 -18.90
CA ARG A 152 -5.10 2.36 -19.44
C ARG A 152 -5.13 2.94 -20.84
N MET A 153 -6.14 2.61 -21.65
CA MET A 153 -6.25 3.10 -23.04
C MET A 153 -7.23 4.27 -23.23
N ARG A 154 -7.58 4.98 -22.14
CA ARG A 154 -8.47 6.17 -22.21
C ARG A 154 -8.01 7.25 -23.19
N HIS A 155 -6.69 7.38 -23.39
CA HIS A 155 -6.08 8.30 -24.36
C HIS A 155 -6.38 7.94 -25.83
N ARG A 156 -6.98 6.78 -26.10
CA ARG A 156 -7.43 6.33 -27.43
C ARG A 156 -8.96 6.30 -27.54
N ASP A 157 -9.64 7.10 -26.73
CA ASP A 157 -11.10 7.25 -26.71
C ASP A 157 -11.91 6.01 -26.26
N TYR A 158 -11.28 5.06 -25.54
CA TYR A 158 -11.99 3.95 -24.88
C TYR A 158 -12.68 4.36 -23.56
N VAL A 159 -13.29 5.55 -23.53
CA VAL A 159 -13.99 6.08 -22.37
C VAL A 159 -15.48 5.74 -22.48
N GLU A 160 -16.02 5.13 -21.44
CA GLU A 160 -17.46 4.84 -21.36
C GLU A 160 -18.25 6.14 -21.16
N ARG A 161 -19.17 6.42 -22.09
CA ARG A 161 -20.06 7.58 -22.03
C ARG A 161 -21.43 7.13 -21.56
N GLN A 162 -21.95 7.80 -20.53
CA GLN A 162 -23.34 7.62 -20.11
C GLN A 162 -24.23 8.63 -20.84
N GLU A 163 -25.13 8.14 -21.67
CA GLU A 163 -26.16 8.98 -22.28
C GLU A 163 -27.25 9.25 -21.25
N HIS A 164 -27.29 10.49 -20.74
CA HIS A 164 -28.37 10.95 -19.89
C HIS A 164 -29.50 11.47 -20.77
N ASN A 165 -30.59 10.72 -20.85
CA ASN A 165 -31.75 11.14 -21.61
C ASN A 165 -32.56 12.15 -20.77
N VAL A 166 -32.28 13.45 -20.95
CA VAL A 166 -32.92 14.55 -20.20
C VAL A 166 -34.40 14.72 -20.54
N ASN A 167 -34.94 13.99 -21.52
CA ASN A 167 -36.31 14.14 -22.01
C ASN A 167 -37.40 13.46 -21.16
N ALA A 168 -37.07 12.76 -20.07
CA ALA A 168 -38.07 11.98 -19.33
C ALA A 168 -38.83 12.74 -18.22
N ASN A 169 -38.40 13.94 -17.81
CA ASN A 169 -39.14 14.66 -16.75
C ASN A 169 -38.86 16.16 -16.64
N VAL A 170 -38.58 16.83 -17.76
CA VAL A 170 -38.66 18.29 -17.78
C VAL A 170 -40.13 18.62 -18.01
N LYS A 171 -40.92 18.70 -16.92
CA LYS A 171 -42.10 19.57 -16.93
C LYS A 171 -41.56 20.94 -17.28
N SER A 172 -41.70 21.33 -18.55
CA SER A 172 -41.06 22.53 -19.06
C SER A 172 -41.47 23.69 -18.18
N GLN A 173 -40.54 24.59 -17.86
CA GLN A 173 -40.84 25.82 -17.15
C GLN A 173 -42.07 26.53 -17.76
N ALA A 174 -42.26 26.36 -19.08
CA ALA A 174 -43.42 26.79 -19.86
C ALA A 174 -44.77 26.20 -19.40
N GLU A 175 -44.84 24.92 -18.98
CA GLU A 175 -46.07 24.31 -18.41
C GLU A 175 -46.40 24.88 -17.03
N ILE A 176 -45.38 25.19 -16.22
CA ILE A 176 -45.57 25.80 -14.89
C ILE A 176 -46.05 27.25 -15.05
N THR A 177 -45.47 28.01 -15.98
CA THR A 177 -45.90 29.39 -16.26
C THR A 177 -47.29 29.46 -16.90
N ASN A 178 -47.67 28.50 -17.75
CA ASN A 178 -49.01 28.47 -18.36
C ASN A 178 -50.12 28.16 -17.35
N ARG A 179 -49.82 27.47 -16.25
CA ARG A 179 -50.83 27.12 -15.24
C ARG A 179 -51.34 28.35 -14.46
N TYR A 180 -50.53 29.40 -14.35
CA TYR A 180 -50.86 30.63 -13.60
C TYR A 180 -50.94 31.86 -14.50
N ALA A 181 -50.84 31.68 -15.83
CA ALA A 181 -50.95 32.76 -16.80
C ALA A 181 -52.40 33.26 -16.87
N GLY A 182 -52.62 34.55 -16.62
CA GLY A 182 -53.93 35.20 -16.69
C GLY A 182 -54.66 35.34 -15.34
N MET A 183 -54.08 34.88 -14.24
CA MET A 183 -54.61 35.12 -12.89
C MET A 183 -54.22 36.52 -12.41
N SER A 184 -55.12 37.14 -11.65
CA SER A 184 -54.86 38.42 -10.99
C SER A 184 -53.86 38.26 -9.84
N LEU A 185 -53.24 39.37 -9.43
CA LEU A 185 -52.30 39.39 -8.29
C LEU A 185 -52.94 38.87 -6.99
N GLU A 186 -54.24 39.12 -6.79
CA GLU A 186 -54.97 38.69 -5.60
C GLU A 186 -55.14 37.16 -5.58
N GLU A 187 -55.49 36.55 -6.71
CA GLU A 187 -55.64 35.10 -6.82
C GLU A 187 -54.30 34.36 -6.66
N LEU A 188 -53.20 34.97 -7.10
CA LEU A 188 -51.85 34.42 -6.90
C LEU A 188 -51.43 34.47 -5.42
N ASP A 189 -51.79 35.52 -4.70
CA ASP A 189 -51.48 35.69 -3.26
C ASP A 189 -52.27 34.67 -2.40
N GLU A 190 -53.54 34.40 -2.75
CA GLU A 190 -54.31 33.34 -2.09
C GLU A 190 -53.69 31.95 -2.29
N ILE A 191 -53.25 31.65 -3.51
CA ILE A 191 -52.55 30.39 -3.82
C ILE A 191 -51.24 30.30 -3.04
N GLU A 192 -50.46 31.38 -2.98
CA GLU A 192 -49.21 31.43 -2.21
C GLU A 192 -49.47 31.16 -0.72
N LYS A 193 -50.50 31.79 -0.15
CA LYS A 193 -50.89 31.62 1.25
C LYS A 193 -51.30 30.18 1.57
N ASP A 194 -52.06 29.54 0.69
CA ASP A 194 -52.49 28.14 0.86
C ASP A 194 -51.31 27.17 0.73
N LEU A 195 -50.36 27.44 -0.18
CA LEU A 195 -49.12 26.69 -0.31
C LEU A 195 -48.23 26.82 0.92
N ARG A 196 -48.08 28.03 1.47
CA ARG A 196 -47.30 28.29 2.69
C ARG A 196 -47.87 27.55 3.90
N LYS A 197 -49.20 27.51 4.03
CA LYS A 197 -49.90 26.75 5.07
C LYS A 197 -49.68 25.24 4.94
N LYS A 198 -49.76 24.70 3.72
CA LYS A 198 -49.47 23.28 3.44
C LYS A 198 -48.03 22.90 3.70
N ALA A 199 -47.09 23.81 3.45
CA ALA A 199 -45.67 23.64 3.74
C ALA A 199 -45.30 23.85 5.22
N GLY A 200 -46.25 24.27 6.07
CA GLY A 200 -46.03 24.52 7.50
C GLY A 200 -45.15 25.74 7.79
N LEU A 201 -45.09 26.70 6.85
CA LEU A 201 -44.29 27.92 6.95
C LEU A 201 -45.10 29.14 7.47
N LEU A 202 -46.40 28.95 7.71
CA LEU A 202 -47.33 29.89 8.36
C LEU A 202 -48.27 29.14 9.29
#